data_AF-A0AAW9ECH1-F1
#
_entry.id   AF-A0AAW9ECH1-F1
#
_cell.length_a   1.000
_cell.length_b   1.000
_cell.length_c   1.000
_cell.angle_alpha   90.00
_cell.angle_beta   90.00
_cell.angle_gamma   90.00
#
_symmetry.space_group_name_H-M   'P 1'
#
loop_
_entity.id
_entity.type
_entity.pdbx_description
1 polymer ?
#
loop_
_entity_poly.entity_id
_entity_poly.type
_entity_poly.pdbx_seq_one_letter_code
_entity_poly.pdbx_strand_id
1 'polypeptide(L)' 'RITAPMDGVVTFIKTLEGQTVIAAQEAPTILTLADLDTMLVKAEVSEADVIYLKPDLKASFTVLGAPDKAFNGKLK' A
#
# COMPACT_ATOMS: atom_id res chain seq x y z
N ARG A 1 9.39 -17.63 18.15
CA ARG A 1 8.02 -17.07 18.15
C ARG A 1 8.02 -15.87 17.22
N ILE A 2 7.11 -15.82 16.25
CA ILE A 2 6.98 -14.67 15.34
C ILE A 2 5.89 -13.75 15.92
N THR A 3 6.20 -12.46 16.03
CA THR A 3 5.29 -11.44 16.55
C THR A 3 5.05 -10.38 15.49
N ALA A 4 3.85 -9.81 15.45
CA ALA A 4 3.54 -8.73 14.54
C ALA A 4 4.43 -7.50 14.87
N PRO A 5 5.12 -6.90 13.88
CA PRO A 5 5.93 -5.70 14.09
C PRO A 5 5.09 -4.42 14.22
N MET A 6 3.84 -4.44 13.75
CA MET A 6 2.89 -3.33 13.82
C MET A 6 1.45 -3.86 13.92
N ASP A 7 0.55 -3.02 14.42
CA ASP A 7 -0.89 -3.24 14.29
C ASP A 7 -1.31 -3.09 12.82
N GLY A 8 -2.31 -3.87 12.40
CA GLY A 8 -2.80 -3.87 11.02
C GLY A 8 -3.56 -5.13 10.68
N VAL A 9 -3.90 -5.28 9.40
CA VAL A 9 -4.66 -6.41 8.87
C VAL A 9 -3.73 -7.33 8.09
N VAL A 10 -3.91 -8.64 8.24
CA VAL A 10 -3.20 -9.64 7.42
C VAL A 10 -3.72 -9.57 5.99
N THR A 11 -2.88 -9.16 5.06
CA THR A 11 -3.24 -9.05 3.63
C THR A 11 -2.82 -10.26 2.83
N PHE A 12 -1.75 -10.94 3.25
CA PHE A 12 -1.24 -12.12 2.54
C PHE A 12 -0.55 -13.09 3.50
N ILE A 13 -0.77 -14.39 3.27
CA ILE A 13 -0.08 -15.48 3.96
C ILE A 13 0.76 -16.20 2.91
N LYS A 14 2.07 -16.07 3.00
CA LYS A 14 3.00 -16.66 2.02
C LYS A 14 3.42 -18.08 2.41
N THR A 15 3.51 -18.35 3.71
CA THR A 15 3.93 -19.65 4.23
C THR A 15 2.83 -20.23 5.12
N LEU A 16 2.46 -21.47 4.84
CA LEU A 16 1.47 -22.22 5.60
C LEU A 16 2.13 -23.01 6.73
N GLU A 17 1.32 -23.36 7.72
CA GLU A 17 1.75 -24.23 8.81
C GLU A 17 2.24 -25.59 8.26
N GLY A 18 3.36 -26.08 8.79
CA GLY A 18 3.98 -27.35 8.38
C GLY A 18 4.92 -27.25 7.17
N GLN A 19 5.08 -26.07 6.55
CA GLN A 19 6.09 -25.89 5.50
C GLN A 19 7.49 -25.71 6.08
N THR A 20 8.47 -26.42 5.52
CA THR A 20 9.89 -26.23 5.82
C THR A 20 10.37 -24.92 5.22
N VAL A 21 10.95 -24.05 6.05
CA VAL A 21 11.55 -22.79 5.62
C VAL A 21 13.07 -22.80 5.89
N ILE A 22 13.84 -22.29 4.93
CA ILE A 22 15.29 -22.12 5.07
C ILE A 22 15.57 -20.61 5.08
N ALA A 23 16.13 -20.10 6.17
CA ALA A 23 16.42 -18.67 6.37
C ALA A 23 17.93 -18.36 6.36
N ALA A 24 18.75 -19.27 5.85
CA ALA A 24 20.21 -19.19 5.96
C ALA A 24 20.85 -18.11 5.05
N GLN A 25 20.16 -17.73 3.96
CA GLN A 25 20.69 -16.76 2.98
C GLN A 25 19.74 -15.59 2.72
N GLU A 26 18.43 -15.81 2.81
CA GLU A 26 17.40 -14.78 2.72
C GLU A 26 16.34 -15.04 3.78
N ALA A 27 15.84 -13.98 4.43
CA ALA A 27 14.78 -14.12 5.42
C ALA A 27 13.43 -14.35 4.69
N PRO A 28 12.76 -15.50 4.90
CA PRO A 28 11.49 -15.78 4.26
C PRO A 28 10.38 -14.89 4.85
N THR A 29 9.58 -14.28 3.98
CA THR A 29 8.32 -13.63 4.40
C THR A 29 7.30 -14.71 4.73
N ILE A 30 6.81 -14.74 5.98
CA ILE A 30 5.77 -15.67 6.40
C ILE A 30 4.37 -15.12 6.10
N LEU A 31 4.16 -13.86 6.46
CA LEU A 31 2.91 -13.13 6.29
C LEU A 31 3.20 -11.65 6.00
N THR A 32 2.26 -10.99 5.35
CA THR A 32 2.28 -9.56 5.07
C THR A 32 1.14 -8.89 5.83
N LEU A 33 1.48 -7.84 6.58
CA LEU A 33 0.54 -6.97 7.28
C LEU A 33 0.47 -5.65 6.53
N ALA A 34 -0.71 -5.04 6.51
CA ALA A 34 -0.88 -3.67 6.06
C ALA A 34 -1.79 -2.89 7.02
N ASP A 35 -1.45 -1.62 7.22
CA ASP A 35 -2.37 -0.64 7.76
C ASP A 35 -3.31 -0.18 6.63
N LEU A 36 -4.61 -0.34 6.85
CA LEU A 36 -5.67 0.00 5.89
C LEU A 36 -6.48 1.24 6.31
N ASP A 37 -6.17 1.83 7.47
CA ASP A 37 -6.87 3.03 7.97
C ASP A 37 -6.49 4.26 7.13
N THR A 38 -5.25 4.30 6.63
CA THR A 38 -4.76 5.34 5.72
C THR A 38 -4.17 4.74 4.45
N MET A 39 -4.76 5.08 3.30
CA MET A 39 -4.32 4.60 2.00
C MET A 39 -3.49 5.64 1.26
N LEU A 40 -2.34 5.23 0.72
CA LEU A 40 -1.52 6.06 -0.16
C LEU A 40 -1.86 5.77 -1.61
N VAL A 41 -2.41 6.77 -2.30
CA VAL A 41 -2.72 6.68 -3.73
C VAL A 41 -1.49 7.15 -4.51
N LYS A 42 -0.90 6.25 -5.29
CA LYS A 42 0.16 6.59 -6.24
C LYS A 42 -0.47 6.91 -7.59
N ALA A 43 -0.60 8.21 -7.88
CA ALA A 43 -1.05 8.67 -9.19
C ALA A 43 0.14 8.65 -10.17
N GLU A 44 -0.01 7.97 -11.30
CA GLU A 44 0.93 8.05 -12.40
C GLU A 44 0.66 9.33 -13.21
N VAL A 45 1.71 10.08 -13.50
CA VAL A 45 1.63 11.36 -14.23
C VAL A 45 2.62 11.36 -15.38
N SER A 46 2.25 12.02 -16.47
CA SER A 46 3.14 12.21 -17.61
C SER A 46 4.32 13.11 -17.23
N GLU A 47 5.50 12.81 -17.77
CA GLU A 47 6.69 13.66 -17.62
C GLU A 47 6.42 15.10 -18.11
N ALA A 48 5.58 15.27 -19.14
CA ALA A 48 5.19 16.58 -19.64
C ALA A 48 4.45 17.43 -18.59
N ASP A 49 3.74 16.79 -17.66
CA ASP A 49 2.89 17.45 -16.66
C ASP A 49 3.58 17.59 -15.29
N VAL A 50 4.70 16.88 -15.07
CA VAL A 50 5.43 16.87 -13.78
C VAL A 50 5.89 18.26 -13.35
N ILE A 51 6.17 19.15 -14.30
CA ILE A 51 6.63 20.52 -14.05
C ILE A 51 5.57 21.40 -13.36
N TYR A 52 4.29 21.05 -13.48
CA TYR A 52 3.18 21.80 -12.89
C TYR A 52 2.77 21.28 -11.51
N LEU A 53 3.26 20.10 -11.12
CA LEU A 53 2.95 19.47 -9.85
C LEU A 53 3.75 20.09 -8.70
N LYS A 54 3.07 20.32 -7.58
CA LYS A 54 3.66 20.89 -6.36
C LYS A 54 3.09 20.19 -5.13
N PRO A 55 3.87 20.12 -4.02
CA PRO A 55 3.32 19.74 -2.73
C PRO A 55 2.11 20.62 -2.37
N ASP A 56 1.19 20.06 -1.60
CA ASP A 56 -0.08 20.67 -1.18
C ASP A 56 -1.09 20.99 -2.30
N LEU A 57 -0.80 20.61 -3.55
CA LEU A 57 -1.75 20.75 -4.65
C LEU A 57 -3.01 19.93 -4.32
N LYS A 58 -4.19 20.57 -4.41
CA LYS A 58 -5.47 19.90 -4.21
C LYS A 58 -5.71 18.96 -5.39
N ALA A 59 -6.02 17.71 -5.09
CA ALA A 59 -6.39 16.72 -6.09
C ALA A 59 -7.60 15.92 -5.63
N SER A 60 -8.30 15.34 -6.60
CA SER A 60 -9.42 14.45 -6.35
C SER A 60 -9.34 13.23 -7.25
N PHE A 61 -9.77 12.08 -6.76
CA PHE A 61 -9.88 10.85 -7.55
C PHE A 61 -11.21 10.15 -7.26
N THR A 62 -11.62 9.29 -8.17
CA THR A 62 -12.77 8.39 -8.02
C THR A 62 -12.31 6.95 -8.14
N VAL A 63 -13.15 6.01 -7.70
CA VAL A 63 -12.89 4.58 -7.88
C VAL A 63 -13.93 4.00 -8.84
N LEU A 64 -13.54 3.01 -9.63
CA LEU A 64 -14.44 2.40 -10.63
C LEU A 64 -15.72 1.82 -10.03
N GLY A 65 -15.67 1.34 -8.78
CA GLY A 65 -16.83 0.84 -8.05
C GLY A 65 -17.75 1.92 -7.47
N ALA A 66 -17.35 3.20 -7.52
CA ALA A 66 -18.14 4.33 -7.02
C ALA A 66 -17.77 5.62 -7.80
N PRO A 67 -18.15 5.72 -9.09
CA PRO A 67 -17.77 6.84 -9.93
C PRO A 67 -18.32 8.18 -9.45
N ASP A 68 -19.49 8.19 -8.79
CA ASP A 68 -20.13 9.40 -8.26
C ASP A 68 -19.50 9.90 -6.95
N LYS A 69 -18.58 9.11 -6.36
CA LYS A 69 -17.91 9.45 -5.10
C LYS A 69 -16.49 9.94 -5.36
N ALA A 70 -16.32 11.26 -5.35
CA ALA A 70 -15.01 11.89 -5.40
C ALA A 70 -14.35 11.90 -4.00
N PHE A 71 -13.12 11.42 -3.94
CA PHE A 71 -12.23 11.51 -2.79
C PHE A 71 -11.30 12.70 -2.99
N ASN A 72 -11.28 13.63 -2.04
CA ASN A 72 -10.44 14.83 -2.11
C ASN A 72 -9.22 14.65 -1.21
N GLY A 73 -8.07 15.15 -1.66
CA GLY A 73 -6.82 15.12 -0.92
C GLY A 73 -5.86 16.20 -1.37
N LYS A 74 -4.65 16.14 -0.82
CA LYS A 74 -3.53 16.98 -1.22
C LYS A 74 -2.35 16.11 -1.61
N LEU A 75 -1.60 16.54 -2.61
CA LEU A 75 -0.34 15.91 -2.97
C LEU A 75 0.66 16.13 -1.84
N LYS A 76 1.27 15.04 -1.39
CA LYS A 76 2.30 15.03 -0.35
C LYS A 76 3.69 15.03 -0.99
#